data_AF-A0AAJ2JNT9-F1
#
_entry.id   AF-A0AAJ2JNT9-F1
#
_cell.length_a   1.000
_cell.length_b   1.000
_cell.length_c   1.000
_cell.angle_alpha   90.00
_cell.angle_beta   90.00
_cell.angle_gamma   90.00
#
_symmetry.space_group_name_H-M   'P 1'
#
loop_
_entity.id
_entity.type
_entity.pdbx_description
1 polymer ?
#
loop_
_entity_poly.entity_id
_entity_poly.type
_entity_poly.pdbx_seq_one_letter_code
_entity_poly.pdbx_strand_id
1 'polypeptide(L)'
;MLFEKRGFVRRFARNNAPKPVKVGEEYDVEITETGSKGDGIARIKNFVVFVPGSKKGEKKHIKIKEVRTKFAIGEIIEYTKNLAEG
;
A
#
# COMPACT_ATOMS: atom_id res chain seq x y z
N MET A 1 32.76 -29.46 27.19
CA MET A 1 31.41 -29.90 27.59
C MET A 1 30.90 -28.94 28.66
N LEU A 2 29.78 -28.25 28.39
CA LEU A 2 28.86 -27.42 29.22
C LEU A 2 29.50 -26.34 30.13
N PHE A 3 29.04 -25.08 30.21
CA PHE A 3 27.69 -24.63 30.55
C PHE A 3 27.37 -23.24 29.94
N GLU A 4 26.28 -23.16 29.17
CA GLU A 4 25.70 -21.94 28.62
C GLU A 4 24.60 -21.45 29.57
N LYS A 5 24.90 -20.45 30.40
CA LYS A 5 23.90 -19.74 31.21
C LYS A 5 24.23 -18.26 31.31
N ARG A 6 23.48 -17.44 30.56
CA ARG A 6 22.94 -16.17 31.07
C ARG A 6 21.94 -15.55 30.08
N GLY A 7 20.67 -15.57 30.48
CA GLY A 7 19.82 -14.39 30.47
C GLY A 7 19.40 -13.82 29.12
N PHE A 8 18.31 -14.35 28.59
CA PHE A 8 17.15 -13.57 28.15
C PHE A 8 17.25 -12.04 28.38
N VAL A 9 17.63 -11.31 27.34
CA VAL A 9 17.19 -9.92 27.09
C VAL A 9 16.67 -9.77 25.67
N ARG A 10 15.74 -10.66 25.27
CA ARG A 10 14.75 -10.33 24.23
C ARG A 10 13.62 -9.50 24.87
N ARG A 11 13.95 -8.29 25.29
CA ARG A 11 13.00 -7.19 25.57
C ARG A 11 13.66 -6.02 24.83
N PHE A 12 13.30 -5.65 23.61
CA PHE A 12 12.00 -5.18 23.15
C PHE A 12 11.82 -5.45 21.64
N ALA A 13 11.38 -6.65 21.27
CA ALA A 13 10.68 -6.79 19.99
C ALA A 13 9.24 -6.37 20.24
N ARG A 14 8.98 -5.06 20.36
CA ARG A 14 7.59 -4.58 20.31
C ARG A 14 7.00 -5.11 19.02
N ASN A 15 5.84 -5.74 19.14
CA ASN A 15 4.93 -6.22 18.12
C ASN A 15 4.73 -5.26 16.92
N ASN A 16 5.74 -5.11 16.08
CA ASN A 16 5.61 -4.62 14.72
C ASN A 16 5.64 -5.88 13.84
N ALA A 17 4.50 -6.56 13.77
CA ALA A 17 4.24 -7.40 12.60
C ALA A 17 4.50 -6.52 11.36
N PRO A 18 5.28 -6.97 10.37
CA PRO A 18 5.50 -6.19 9.16
C PRO A 18 4.14 -6.02 8.49
N LYS A 19 3.55 -4.82 8.64
CA LYS A 19 2.37 -4.47 7.88
C LYS A 19 2.80 -4.49 6.40
N PRO A 20 2.05 -5.17 5.52
CA PRO A 20 2.45 -5.34 4.12
C PRO A 20 2.53 -4.02 3.35
N VAL A 21 1.98 -2.93 3.91
CA VAL A 21 2.03 -1.58 3.38
C VAL A 21 2.45 -0.60 4.48
N LYS A 22 3.30 0.37 4.13
CA LYS A 22 3.72 1.48 4.99
C LYS A 22 3.07 2.79 4.56
N VAL A 23 2.72 3.61 5.54
CA VAL A 23 2.32 5.00 5.30
C VAL A 23 3.55 5.78 4.80
N GLY A 24 3.35 6.61 3.79
CA GLY A 24 4.37 7.42 3.15
C GLY A 24 5.12 6.71 2.03
N GLU A 25 4.86 5.42 1.81
CA GLU A 25 5.49 4.67 0.73
C GLU A 25 4.65 4.64 -0.52
N GLU A 26 5.36 4.45 -1.63
CA GLU A 26 4.85 4.59 -2.98
C GLU A 26 4.76 3.19 -3.58
N TYR A 27 3.63 2.91 -4.23
CA TYR A 27 3.34 1.61 -4.80
C TYR A 27 2.71 1.79 -6.17
N ASP A 28 3.18 0.99 -7.11
CA ASP A 28 2.54 0.79 -8.41
C ASP A 28 1.29 -0.06 -8.22
N VAL A 29 0.14 0.51 -8.55
CA VAL A 29 -1.14 -0.18 -8.47
C VAL A 29 -1.88 -0.12 -9.78
N GLU A 30 -2.60 -1.20 -10.06
CA GLU A 30 -3.54 -1.25 -11.17
C GLU A 30 -4.95 -0.96 -10.65
N ILE A 31 -5.59 0.02 -11.27
CA ILE A 31 -6.96 0.39 -10.93
C ILE A 31 -7.90 -0.59 -11.63
N THR A 32 -8.47 -1.51 -10.85
CA THR A 32 -9.38 -2.53 -11.37
C THR A 32 -10.75 -1.95 -11.67
N GLU A 33 -11.19 -0.97 -10.86
CA GLU A 33 -12.50 -0.34 -10.98
C GLU A 33 -12.47 1.14 -10.57
N THR A 34 -13.43 1.91 -11.07
CA THR A 34 -13.70 3.28 -10.63
C THR A 34 -15.17 3.38 -10.26
N GLY A 35 -15.47 3.84 -9.05
CA GLY A 35 -16.84 4.08 -8.61
C GLY A 35 -17.46 5.28 -9.32
N SER A 36 -18.79 5.38 -9.29
CA SER A 36 -19.55 6.47 -9.95
C SER A 36 -19.21 7.88 -9.44
N LYS A 37 -18.57 8.00 -8.27
CA LYS A 37 -18.07 9.25 -7.69
C LYS A 37 -16.68 9.67 -8.19
N GLY A 38 -16.02 8.85 -9.01
CA GLY A 38 -14.63 9.08 -9.44
C GLY A 38 -13.59 8.53 -8.47
N ASP A 39 -13.99 7.65 -7.55
CA ASP A 39 -13.08 6.94 -6.64
C ASP A 39 -12.49 5.71 -7.35
N GLY A 40 -11.17 5.68 -7.53
CA GLY A 40 -10.46 4.52 -8.05
C GLY A 40 -10.25 3.47 -6.97
N ILE A 41 -10.57 2.22 -7.29
CA ILE A 41 -10.36 1.06 -6.42
C ILE A 41 -9.18 0.28 -6.98
N ALA A 42 -8.11 0.22 -6.20
CA ALA A 42 -6.92 -0.55 -6.51
C ALA A 42 -6.82 -1.77 -5.59
N ARG A 43 -6.33 -2.90 -6.11
CA ARG A 43 -6.20 -4.13 -5.33
C ARG A 43 -4.77 -4.67 -5.40
N ILE A 44 -4.07 -4.67 -4.26
CA ILE A 44 -2.68 -5.13 -4.16
C ILE A 44 -2.65 -6.42 -3.33
N LYS A 45 -2.33 -7.57 -3.93
CA LYS A 45 -2.13 -8.85 -3.20
C LYS A 45 -3.22 -9.13 -2.14
N ASN A 46 -4.49 -8.96 -2.52
CA ASN A 46 -5.67 -9.11 -1.65
C ASN A 46 -5.92 -7.98 -0.62
N PHE A 47 -5.31 -6.81 -0.82
CA PHE A 47 -5.48 -5.61 -0.02
C PHE A 47 -6.12 -4.50 -0.85
N VAL A 48 -7.15 -3.87 -0.32
CA VAL A 48 -7.90 -2.81 -1.02
C VAL A 48 -7.28 -1.46 -0.72
N VAL A 49 -6.98 -0.70 -1.77
CA VAL A 49 -6.48 0.67 -1.65
C VAL A 49 -7.44 1.61 -2.37
N PHE A 50 -7.94 2.58 -1.63
CA PHE A 50 -8.81 3.63 -2.14
C PHE A 50 -7.96 4.79 -2.64
N VAL A 51 -8.18 5.16 -3.89
CA VAL A 51 -7.39 6.16 -4.60
C VAL A 51 -8.35 7.13 -5.29
N PRO A 52 -8.69 8.27 -4.67
CA PRO A 52 -9.58 9.25 -5.28
C PRO A 52 -8.93 9.86 -6.54
N GLY A 53 -9.69 10.04 -7.61
CA GLY A 53 -9.20 10.61 -8.87
C GLY A 53 -8.52 9.60 -9.81
N SER A 54 -8.66 8.30 -9.54
CA SER A 54 -8.10 7.22 -10.39
C SER A 54 -9.15 6.64 -11.33
N LYS A 55 -8.77 6.36 -12.58
CA LYS A 55 -9.63 5.75 -13.60
C LYS A 55 -9.34 4.27 -13.80
N LYS A 56 -10.39 3.52 -14.12
CA LYS A 56 -10.35 2.08 -14.38
C LYS A 56 -9.44 1.78 -15.57
N GLY A 57 -8.62 0.74 -15.41
CA GLY A 57 -7.72 0.26 -16.47
C GLY A 57 -6.40 1.03 -16.57
N GLU A 58 -6.17 2.02 -15.71
CA GLU A 58 -4.87 2.70 -15.63
C GLU A 58 -4.00 2.08 -14.54
N LYS A 59 -2.70 1.99 -14.83
CA LYS A 59 -1.67 1.77 -13.81
C LYS A 59 -1.24 3.14 -13.30
N LYS A 60 -1.31 3.35 -11.99
CA LYS A 60 -0.95 4.62 -11.37
C LYS A 60 0.03 4.37 -10.24
N HIS A 61 0.94 5.31 -10.06
CA HIS A 61 1.82 5.32 -8.91
C HIS A 61 1.10 6.08 -7.79
N ILE A 62 0.85 5.38 -6.69
CA ILE A 62 0.13 5.94 -5.55
C ILE A 62 1.05 6.00 -4.34
N LYS A 63 0.84 7.01 -3.51
CA LYS A 63 1.48 7.12 -2.20
C LYS A 63 0.47 6.84 -1.11
N ILE A 64 0.79 5.90 -0.23
CA ILE A 64 -0.10 5.54 0.87
C ILE A 64 -0.09 6.66 1.92
N LYS A 65 -1.22 7.33 2.10
CA LYS A 65 -1.36 8.38 3.12
C LYS A 65 -1.79 7.84 4.47
N GLU A 66 -2.62 6.80 4.46
CA GLU A 66 -3.13 6.18 5.68
C GLU A 66 -3.30 4.67 5.48
N VAL A 67 -2.85 3.86 6.44
CA VAL A 67 -3.07 2.40 6.44
C VAL A 67 -4.01 2.07 7.59
N ARG A 68 -5.15 1.45 7.26
CA ARG A 68 -6.11 0.90 8.22
C ARG A 68 -5.98 -0.63 8.29
N THR A 69 -6.75 -1.24 9.20
CA THR A 69 -6.67 -2.68 9.48
C THR A 69 -7.05 -3.56 8.28
N LYS A 70 -7.91 -3.07 7.36
CA LYS A 70 -8.42 -3.85 6.21
C LYS A 70 -8.19 -3.19 4.84
N PHE A 71 -7.75 -1.94 4.81
CA PHE A 71 -7.57 -1.16 3.59
C PHE A 71 -6.55 -0.04 3.81
N ALA A 72 -6.04 0.55 2.74
CA ALA A 72 -5.28 1.78 2.78
C ALA A 72 -5.95 2.87 1.96
N ILE A 73 -5.62 4.11 2.30
CA ILE A 73 -5.98 5.30 1.55
C ILE A 73 -4.69 5.81 0.93
N GLY A 74 -4.67 5.89 -0.40
CA GLY A 74 -3.55 6.39 -1.17
C GLY A 74 -3.95 7.60 -1.99
N GLU A 75 -3.00 8.48 -2.26
CA GLU A 75 -3.13 9.56 -3.21
C GLU A 75 -2.33 9.25 -4.47
N ILE A 76 -2.79 9.70 -5.64
CA ILE A 76 -2.05 9.55 -6.89
C ILE A 76 -0.95 10.60 -6.92
N ILE A 77 0.30 10.16 -7.02
CA ILE A 77 1.45 11.05 -7.12
C ILE A 77 2.01 11.12 -8.53
N GLU A 78 1.81 10.06 -9.33
CA GLU A 78 2.22 10.05 -10.73
C GLU A 78 1.09 9.58 -11.64
N TYR A 79 0.75 10.44 -12.59
CA TYR A 79 -0.14 10.11 -13.68
C TYR A 79 0.72 9.74 -14.87
N THR A 80 0.98 8.44 -15.07
CA THR A 80 1.39 8.01 -16.40
C THR A 80 0.19 8.23 -17.31
N LYS A 81 0.25 9.34 -18.04
CA LYS A 81 -0.73 9.74 -19.03
C LYS A 81 -0.16 9.14 -20.30
N ASN A 82 -0.72 8.01 -20.73
CA ASN A 82 -0.46 7.56 -22.08
C ASN A 82 -1.00 8.66 -22.99
N LEU A 83 -0.07 9.42 -23.59
CA LEU A 83 -0.34 10.24 -24.75
C LEU A 83 -0.92 9.27 -25.77
N ALA A 84 -2.19 9.44 -26.09
CA ALA A 84 -2.68 9.02 -27.39
C ALA A 84 -1.86 9.83 -28.40
N GLU A 85 -0.84 9.20 -28.95
CA GLU A 85 -0.20 9.66 -30.17
C GLU A 85 -1.21 9.47 -31.31
N GLY A 86 -1.50 10.57 -32.03
CA GLY A 86 -1.98 10.57 -33.42
C GLY A 86 -3.46 10.34 -33.63
#